data_AF-A0A839EYQ7-F1
#
_entry.id   AF-A0A839EYQ7-F1
#
_cell.length_a   1.000
_cell.length_b   1.000
_cell.length_c   1.000
_cell.angle_alpha   90.00
_cell.angle_beta   90.00
_cell.angle_gamma   90.00
#
_symmetry.space_group_name_H-M   'P 1'
#
loop_
_entity.id
_entity.type
_entity.pdbx_description
1 polymer ?
#
loop_
_entity_poly.entity_id
_entity_poly.type
_entity_poly.pdbx_seq_one_letter_code
_entity_poly.pdbx_strand_id
1 'polypeptide(L)' 'MNSQLPIEGQKIEVKLRDGEWQDAVYRNDDFIDVYGLPLSFDKILAWRPANSKGRSNGEPHGSLSLH' A
#
# COMPACT_ATOMS: atom_id res chain seq x y z
N MET A 1 0.32 5.18 14.13
CA MET A 1 -0.49 4.76 12.97
C MET A 1 0.08 5.49 11.77
N ASN A 2 0.38 4.82 10.65
CA ASN A 2 0.95 5.48 9.47
C ASN A 2 0.01 6.61 9.03
N SER A 3 0.42 7.87 9.22
CA SER A 3 -0.36 9.07 8.89
C SER A 3 -0.41 9.37 7.39
N GLN A 4 0.25 8.56 6.56
CA GLN A 4 0.31 8.70 5.11
C GLN A 4 -0.57 7.64 4.48
N LEU A 5 -1.60 8.04 3.74
CA LEU A 5 -2.39 7.12 2.92
C LEU A 5 -1.49 6.42 1.87
N PRO A 6 -1.85 5.20 1.42
CA PRO A 6 -1.13 4.52 0.35
C PRO A 6 -1.15 5.34 -0.95
N ILE A 7 -0.26 5.00 -1.87
CA ILE A 7 -0.26 5.60 -3.21
C ILE A 7 -1.44 4.99 -4.00
N GLU A 8 -2.15 5.80 -4.78
CA GLU A 8 -3.22 5.28 -5.64
C GLU A 8 -2.69 4.21 -6.61
N GLY A 9 -3.40 3.09 -6.70
CA GLY A 9 -3.02 1.91 -7.47
C GLY A 9 -1.95 1.03 -6.80
N GLN A 10 -1.49 1.36 -5.60
CA GLN A 10 -0.49 0.57 -4.89
C GLN A 10 -1.10 -0.72 -4.35
N LYS A 11 -0.37 -1.83 -4.55
CA LYS A 11 -0.64 -3.09 -3.86
C LYS A 11 -0.27 -2.97 -2.40
N ILE A 12 -1.22 -3.30 -1.54
CA ILE A 12 -1.14 -3.19 -0.09
C ILE A 12 -1.67 -4.48 0.54
N GLU A 13 -1.29 -4.71 1.78
CA GLU A 13 -1.93 -5.71 2.63
C GLU A 13 -2.72 -4.99 3.71
N VAL A 14 -3.96 -5.39 3.92
CA VAL A 14 -4.83 -4.86 4.97
C VAL A 14 -5.06 -5.93 6.03
N LYS A 15 -4.99 -5.54 7.30
CA LYS A 15 -5.32 -6.40 8.43
C LYS A 15 -6.78 -6.17 8.81
N LEU A 16 -7.61 -7.18 8.64
CA LEU A 16 -9.01 -7.12 9.04
C LEU A 16 -9.18 -7.49 10.52
N ARG A 17 -10.38 -7.27 11.08
CA ARG A 17 -10.72 -7.68 12.46
C ARG A 17 -10.51 -9.17 12.75
N ASP A 18 -10.58 -10.00 11.72
CA ASP A 18 -10.29 -11.43 11.82
C ASP A 18 -8.82 -11.73 12.16
N GLY A 19 -7.94 -10.74 12.02
CA GLY A 19 -6.53 -10.81 12.39
C GLY A 19 -5.60 -11.19 11.24
N GLU A 20 -6.16 -11.68 10.13
CA GLU A 20 -5.40 -12.01 8.92
C GLU A 20 -5.09 -10.79 8.05
N TRP A 21 -3.92 -10.82 7.41
CA TRP A 21 -3.51 -9.86 6.38
C TRP A 21 -4.02 -10.34 5.03
N GLN A 22 -4.68 -9.47 4.29
CA GLN A 22 -5.23 -9.76 2.96
C GLN A 22 -4.70 -8.78 1.93
N ASP A 23 -4.45 -9.28 0.72
CA ASP A 23 -4.04 -8.45 -0.40
C ASP A 23 -5.16 -7.51 -0.84
N ALA A 24 -4.81 -6.24 -1.05
CA ALA A 24 -5.72 -5.21 -1.52
C ALA A 24 -4.96 -4.20 -2.40
N VAL A 25 -5.72 -3.31 -3.02
CA VAL A 25 -5.22 -2.18 -3.80
C VAL A 25 -5.91 -0.92 -3.30
N TYR A 26 -5.15 0.13 -3.04
CA TYR A 26 -5.74 1.42 -2.68
C TYR A 26 -6.12 2.18 -3.96
N ARG A 27 -7.40 2.56 -4.13
CA ARG A 27 -7.90 3.27 -5.32
C ARG A 27 -9.09 4.15 -4.96
N ASN A 28 -9.18 5.36 -5.52
CA ASN A 28 -10.30 6.28 -5.29
C ASN A 28 -10.57 6.55 -3.79
N ASP A 29 -9.51 6.70 -2.99
CA ASP A 29 -9.61 6.83 -1.53
C ASP A 29 -10.23 5.60 -0.81
N ASP A 30 -10.28 4.43 -1.46
CA ASP A 30 -10.83 3.20 -0.91
C ASP A 30 -9.82 2.04 -0.96
N PHE A 31 -9.97 1.11 -0.03
CA PHE A 31 -9.24 -0.16 -0.03
C PHE A 31 -10.04 -1.18 -0.83
N ILE A 32 -9.51 -1.63 -1.97
CA ILE A 32 -10.18 -2.57 -2.88
C ILE A 32 -9.55 -3.96 -2.73
N ASP A 33 -10.35 -4.95 -2.38
CA ASP A 33 -9.92 -6.34 -2.26
C ASP A 33 -9.56 -6.96 -3.64
N VAL A 34 -8.92 -8.14 -3.63
CA VAL A 34 -8.59 -8.92 -4.84
C VAL A 34 -9.78 -9.20 -5.76
N TYR A 35 -11.01 -9.24 -5.22
CA TYR A 35 -12.24 -9.41 -6.01
C TYR A 35 -12.78 -8.10 -6.62
N GLY A 36 -12.11 -6.97 -6.41
CA GLY A 36 -12.56 -5.66 -6.89
C GLY A 36 -13.66 -5.03 -6.04
N LEU A 37 -13.86 -5.53 -4.81
CA LEU A 37 -14.88 -5.02 -3.88
C LEU A 37 -14.26 -4.02 -2.90
N PRO A 38 -14.95 -2.89 -2.61
CA PRO A 38 -14.49 -1.95 -1.60
C PRO A 38 -14.60 -2.55 -0.19
N LEU A 39 -13.51 -2.46 0.56
CA LEU A 39 -13.41 -2.89 1.95
C LEU A 39 -13.82 -1.74 2.87
N SER A 40 -14.71 -2.03 3.81
CA SER A 40 -15.14 -1.02 4.79
C SER A 40 -13.99 -0.62 5.70
N PHE A 41 -13.65 0.66 5.73
CA PHE A 41 -12.62 1.24 6.59
C PHE A 41 -12.76 0.85 8.07
N ASP A 42 -13.99 0.75 8.59
CA ASP A 42 -14.28 0.32 9.97
C ASP A 42 -13.79 -1.10 10.31
N LYS A 43 -13.61 -1.94 9.30
CA LYS A 43 -13.12 -3.32 9.44
C LYS A 43 -11.59 -3.41 9.34
N ILE A 44 -10.91 -2.37 8.86
CA ILE A 44 -9.47 -2.33 8.65
C ILE A 44 -8.80 -1.87 9.94
N LEU A 45 -8.06 -2.76 10.58
CA LEU A 45 -7.30 -2.47 11.80
C LEU A 45 -5.96 -1.80 11.49
N ALA A 46 -5.33 -2.22 10.39
CA ALA A 46 -4.06 -1.69 9.93
C ALA A 46 -3.90 -1.98 8.43
N TRP A 47 -2.99 -1.28 7.78
CA TRP A 47 -2.55 -1.60 6.43
C TRP A 47 -1.04 -1.43 6.33
N ARG A 48 -0.43 -2.09 5.33
CA ARG A 48 0.98 -1.95 4.98
C ARG A 48 1.15 -2.07 3.46
N PRO A 49 2.21 -1.51 2.86
CA PRO A 49 2.60 -1.85 1.50
C PRO A 49 2.75 -3.37 1.38
N ALA A 50 2.14 -3.98 0.36
CA ALA A 50 2.33 -5.40 0.11
C ALA A 50 3.82 -5.57 -0.16
N ASN A 51 4.47 -6.47 0.60
CA ASN A 51 5.92 -6.65 0.51
C ASN A 51 6.28 -7.22 -0.86
N SER A 52 6.38 -6.32 -1.83
CA SER A 52 6.95 -6.56 -3.13
C SER A 52 8.44 -6.70 -2.89
N LYS A 53 8.88 -7.90 -2.49
CA LYS A 53 10.29 -8.31 -2.64
C LYS A 53 10.62 -8.16 -4.12
N GLY A 54 11.05 -6.97 -4.52
CA GLY A 54 11.31 -6.64 -5.93
C GLY A 54 11.10 -5.17 -6.32
N ARG A 55 11.48 -4.20 -5.47
CA ARG A 55 12.08 -2.92 -5.89
C ARG A 55 12.40 -2.10 -4.64
N SER A 56 13.55 -2.42 -4.05
CA SER A 56 14.38 -1.41 -3.39
C SER A 56 14.48 -0.19 -4.33
N ASN A 57 14.35 1.01 -3.76
CA ASN A 57 14.89 2.29 -4.22
C ASN A 57 15.59 2.23 -5.60
N GLY A 58 15.15 2.93 -6.65
CA GLY A 58 14.80 4.33 -6.51
C GLY A 58 15.96 5.10 -5.88
N GLU A 59 17.20 4.85 -6.31
CA GLU A 59 18.30 5.76 -6.04
C GLU A 59 17.85 7.17 -6.46
N PRO A 60 17.86 8.16 -5.55
CA PRO A 60 17.58 9.52 -5.94
C PRO A 60 18.66 9.95 -6.92
N HIS A 61 18.26 10.28 -8.15
CA HIS A 61 19.07 11.08 -9.06
C HIS A 61 19.56 12.31 -8.31
N GLY A 62 20.84 12.30 -7.94
CA GLY A 62 21.45 13.32 -7.10
C GLY A 62 22.96 13.33 -7.25
N SER A 63 23.46 13.71 -8.42
CA SER A 63 24.45 14.79 -8.58
C SER A 63 25.03 14.80 -10.00
N LEU A 64 24.67 15.84 -10.76
CA LEU A 64 25.60 16.44 -11.71
C LEU A 64 26.94 16.67 -10.99
N SER A 65 28.04 16.12 -11.51
CA SER A 65 29.36 16.73 -11.37
C SER A 65 30.11 16.55 -12.67
N LEU A 66 30.25 17.68 -13.36
CA LEU A 66 31.08 17.95 -14.52
C LEU A 66 32.55 17.54 -14.23
N HIS A 67 33.23 16.93 -15.21
CA HIS A 67 34.68 17.00 -15.37
C HIS A 67 35.02 16.97 -16.85
#